data_AF-A0A7W0JZC3-F1
#
_entry.id   AF-A0A7W0JZC3-F1
#
_cell.length_a   1.000
_cell.length_b   1.000
_cell.length_c   1.000
_cell.angle_alpha   90.00
_cell.angle_beta   90.00
_cell.angle_gamma   90.00
#
_symmetry.space_group_name_H-M   'P 1'
#
loop_
_entity.id
_entity.type
_entity.pdbx_description
1 polymer ?
#
loop_
_entity_poly.entity_id
_entity_poly.type
_entity_poly.pdbx_seq_one_letter_code
_entity_poly.pdbx_strand_id
1 'polypeptide(L)'
;MGEFERLGWGPVENPRHDLGIDLFLQVRDERRYDLGLIVGTQVKSGPSYFEEPVHEVGQLIGWWFRDHDREHVDSWLSHSLPV
;
A
#
# COMPACT_ATOMS: atom_id res chain seq x y z
N MET A 1 -1.25 -11.87 -2.49
CA MET A 1 -0.51 -11.68 -3.77
C MET A 1 -1.43 -11.37 -4.94
N GLY A 2 -2.52 -12.13 -5.17
CA GLY A 2 -3.36 -11.97 -6.36
C GLY A 2 -3.91 -10.56 -6.65
N GLU A 3 -4.27 -9.78 -5.64
CA GLU A 3 -4.80 -8.42 -5.87
C GLU A 3 -3.75 -7.43 -6.39
N PHE A 4 -2.51 -7.47 -5.88
CA PHE A 4 -1.43 -6.61 -6.40
C PHE A 4 -1.02 -7.00 -7.82
N GLU A 5 -1.04 -8.30 -8.14
CA GLU A 5 -0.80 -8.77 -9.51
C GLU A 5 -1.89 -8.31 -10.48
N ARG A 6 -3.16 -8.27 -10.04
CA ARG A 6 -4.28 -7.69 -10.81
C ARG A 6 -4.09 -6.20 -11.06
N LEU A 7 -3.46 -5.49 -10.13
CA LEU A 7 -3.08 -4.08 -10.29
C LEU A 7 -1.80 -3.90 -11.13
N GLY A 8 -1.19 -4.98 -11.62
CA GLY A 8 0.02 -4.94 -12.44
C GLY A 8 1.33 -4.90 -11.65
N TRP A 9 1.28 -4.96 -10.32
CA TRP A 9 2.45 -4.89 -9.45
C TRP A 9 3.08 -6.26 -9.23
N GLY A 10 4.39 -6.28 -8.94
CA GLY A 10 5.12 -7.50 -8.61
C GLY A 10 5.30 -7.68 -7.12
N PRO A 11 4.44 -8.44 -6.42
CA PRO A 11 4.62 -8.66 -5.00
C PRO A 11 5.88 -9.49 -4.72
N VAL A 12 6.67 -9.02 -3.77
CA VAL A 12 7.85 -9.68 -3.21
C VAL A 12 7.59 -9.83 -1.73
N GLU A 13 7.67 -11.07 -1.25
CA GLU A 13 7.48 -11.37 0.16
C GLU A 13 8.53 -10.64 1.00
N ASN A 14 8.12 -10.04 2.11
CA ASN A 14 9.05 -9.54 3.11
C ASN A 14 9.44 -10.71 4.04
N PRO A 15 10.66 -11.28 3.92
CA PRO A 15 11.05 -12.47 4.67
C PRO A 15 11.28 -12.18 6.17
N ARG A 16 11.28 -10.90 6.56
CA ARG A 16 11.35 -10.49 7.96
C ARG A 16 10.03 -9.81 8.32
N HIS A 17 9.41 -10.29 9.38
CA HIS A 17 8.27 -9.58 9.97
C HIS A 17 8.78 -8.24 10.50
N ASP A 18 8.54 -7.18 9.73
CA ASP A 18 8.61 -5.81 10.17
C ASP A 18 7.19 -5.38 10.55
N LEU A 19 7.03 -4.73 11.70
CA LEU A 19 5.73 -4.21 12.14
C LEU A 19 5.18 -3.14 11.20
N GLY A 20 6.04 -2.54 10.35
CA GLY A 20 5.68 -1.46 9.44
C GLY A 20 5.54 -1.83 7.96
N ILE A 21 5.99 -2.99 7.48
CA ILE A 21 5.95 -3.34 6.05
C ILE A 21 5.57 -4.81 5.86
N ASP A 22 4.39 -5.03 5.28
CA ASP A 22 3.86 -6.36 5.04
C ASP A 22 4.47 -6.99 3.78
N LEU A 23 4.65 -6.19 2.74
CA LEU A 23 5.12 -6.63 1.42
C LEU A 23 6.03 -5.58 0.79
N PHE A 24 6.93 -6.05 -0.07
CA PHE A 24 7.57 -5.19 -1.06
C PHE A 24 6.87 -5.36 -2.40
N LEU A 25 6.77 -4.29 -3.18
CA LEU A 25 6.23 -4.32 -4.53
C LEU A 25 7.29 -3.84 -5.51
N GLN A 26 7.55 -4.66 -6.52
CA GLN A 26 8.25 -4.28 -7.73
C GLN A 26 7.35 -3.43 -8.62
N VAL A 27 7.79 -2.20 -8.92
CA VAL A 27 7.09 -1.32 -9.86
C VAL A 27 7.29 -1.88 -11.27
N ARG A 28 6.21 -1.94 -12.04
CA ARG A 28 6.22 -2.46 -13.41
C ARG A 28 5.62 -1.47 -14.40
N ASP A 29 6.07 -1.52 -15.64
CA ASP A 29 5.44 -0.80 -16.74
C ASP A 29 4.15 -1.49 -17.24
N GLU A 30 3.47 -0.87 -18.21
CA GLU A 30 2.26 -1.43 -18.85
C GLU A 30 2.48 -2.81 -19.49
N ARG A 31 3.73 -3.16 -19.81
CA ARG A 31 4.13 -4.46 -20.38
C ARG A 31 4.44 -5.50 -19.30
N ARG A 32 4.31 -5.13 -18.02
CA ARG A 32 4.65 -5.90 -16.82
C ARG A 32 6.14 -6.17 -16.64
N TYR A 33 6.99 -5.35 -17.27
CA TYR A 33 8.43 -5.41 -17.02
C TYR A 33 8.79 -4.66 -15.74
N ASP A 34 9.64 -5.31 -14.95
CA ASP A 34 10.21 -4.72 -13.75
C ASP A 34 11.06 -3.49 -14.10
N LEU A 35 10.84 -2.40 -13.37
CA LEU A 35 11.54 -1.13 -13.57
C LEU A 35 12.77 -0.98 -12.65
N GLY A 36 13.12 -2.01 -11.87
CA GLY A 36 14.20 -1.95 -10.88
C GLY A 36 13.87 -1.07 -9.66
N LEU A 37 12.59 -0.72 -9.47
CA LEU A 37 12.11 0.11 -8.38
C LEU A 37 11.30 -0.73 -7.38
N ILE A 38 11.47 -0.45 -6.09
CA ILE A 38 10.77 -1.13 -5.00
C ILE A 38 10.02 -0.11 -4.15
N VAL A 39 8.78 -0.46 -3.78
CA VAL A 39 7.93 0.28 -2.85
C VAL A 39 7.53 -0.68 -1.73
N GLY A 40 7.64 -0.24 -0.47
CA GLY A 40 7.08 -0.96 0.68
C GLY A 40 5.56 -0.80 0.70
N THR A 41 4.84 -1.75 1.28
CA THR A 41 3.37 -1.67 1.32
C THR A 41 2.84 -2.20 2.64
N GLN A 42 1.84 -1.49 3.16
CA GLN A 42 1.06 -1.91 4.31
C GLN A 42 -0.35 -2.34 3.89
N VAL A 43 -0.80 -3.48 4.41
CA VAL A 43 -2.15 -4.00 4.23
C VAL A 43 -2.93 -3.74 5.51
N LYS A 44 -3.93 -2.87 5.42
CA LYS A 44 -4.81 -2.56 6.55
C LYS A 44 -6.10 -3.36 6.48
N SER A 45 -6.50 -3.90 7.62
CA SER A 45 -7.79 -4.57 7.82
C SER A 45 -8.41 -4.07 9.11
N GLY A 46 -9.74 -3.98 9.15
CA GLY A 46 -10.49 -3.52 10.32
C GLY A 46 -11.25 -2.22 10.05
N PRO A 47 -12.43 -2.05 10.67
CA PRO A 47 -13.38 -0.99 10.30
C PRO A 47 -12.80 0.41 10.46
N SER A 48 -11.88 0.63 11.42
CA SER A 48 -11.27 1.93 11.70
C SER A 48 -10.50 2.53 10.52
N TYR A 49 -9.92 1.70 9.66
CA TYR A 49 -9.20 2.17 8.46
C TYR A 49 -10.13 2.51 7.29
N PHE A 50 -11.43 2.21 7.41
CA PHE A 50 -12.41 2.31 6.34
C PHE A 50 -13.66 3.11 6.78
N GLU A 51 -13.52 3.99 7.78
CA GLU A 51 -14.65 4.75 8.36
C GLU A 51 -15.17 5.87 7.46
N GLU A 52 -14.32 6.45 6.60
CA GLU A 52 -14.67 7.58 5.73
C GLU A 52 -14.68 7.15 4.24
N PRO A 53 -15.76 6.51 3.75
CA PRO A 53 -15.84 6.07 2.36
C PRO A 53 -16.01 7.24 1.39
N VAL A 54 -15.36 7.14 0.23
CA VAL A 54 -15.44 8.10 -0.87
C VAL A 54 -16.23 7.50 -2.01
N HIS A 55 -17.23 8.25 -2.50
CA HIS A 55 -18.08 7.82 -3.60
C HIS A 55 -18.00 8.79 -4.78
N GLU A 56 -17.97 8.25 -6.00
CA GLU A 56 -18.09 9.00 -7.24
C GLU A 56 -19.33 8.48 -8.00
N VAL A 57 -20.28 9.38 -8.31
CA VAL A 57 -21.54 9.03 -8.99
C VAL A 57 -22.27 7.85 -8.31
N GLY A 58 -22.21 7.79 -6.97
CA GLY A 58 -22.84 6.73 -6.17
C GLY A 58 -22.06 5.40 -6.10
N GLN A 59 -20.93 5.28 -6.79
CA GLN A 59 -20.03 4.12 -6.69
C GLN A 59 -18.96 4.37 -5.62
N LEU A 60 -18.74 3.41 -4.73
CA LEU A 60 -17.61 3.44 -3.79
C LEU A 60 -16.30 3.32 -4.56
N ILE A 61 -15.44 4.34 -4.46
CA ILE A 61 -14.14 4.41 -5.15
C ILE A 61 -12.94 4.33 -4.20
N GLY A 62 -13.16 4.45 -2.89
CA GLY A 62 -12.08 4.36 -1.92
C GLY A 62 -12.50 4.84 -0.53
N TRP A 63 -11.51 5.14 0.30
CA TRP A 63 -11.68 5.64 1.66
C TRP A 63 -10.63 6.70 1.95
N TRP A 64 -11.00 7.71 2.73
CA TRP A 64 -10.04 8.59 3.38
C TRP A 64 -9.54 7.93 4.66
N PHE A 65 -8.22 7.84 4.79
CA PHE A 65 -7.57 7.49 6.04
C PHE A 65 -7.00 8.76 6.68
N ARG A 66 -7.28 8.98 7.97
CA ARG A 66 -6.75 10.12 8.73
C ARG A 66 -5.85 9.62 9.86
N ASP A 67 -4.60 10.01 9.77
CA ASP A 67 -3.59 9.67 10.77
C ASP A 67 -3.53 10.76 11.85
N HIS A 68 -4.34 10.60 12.89
CA HIS A 68 -4.61 11.68 13.86
C HIS A 68 -3.41 12.08 14.72
N ASP A 69 -2.55 11.12 15.06
CA ASP A 69 -1.34 11.31 15.89
C ASP A 69 -0.05 11.38 15.06
N ARG A 70 -0.18 11.22 13.73
CA ARG A 70 0.90 11.18 12.74
C ARG A 70 1.82 9.96 12.85
N GLU A 71 1.50 8.96 13.66
CA GLU A 71 2.39 7.82 13.87
C GLU A 71 2.67 7.06 12.56
N HIS A 72 1.64 6.88 11.73
CA HIS A 72 1.80 6.19 10.44
C HIS A 72 2.54 7.04 9.42
N VAL A 73 2.17 8.30 9.26
CA VAL A 73 2.78 9.24 8.30
C VAL A 73 4.24 9.47 8.63
N ASP A 74 4.59 9.70 9.89
CA ASP A 74 5.98 9.93 10.29
C ASP A 74 6.81 8.64 10.12
N SER A 75 6.21 7.46 10.34
CA SER A 75 6.83 6.16 10.03
C SER A 75 7.12 6.01 8.52
N TRP A 76 6.14 6.32 7.66
CA TRP A 76 6.33 6.26 6.20
C TRP A 76 7.40 7.22 5.71
N LEU A 77 7.40 8.45 6.23
CA LEU A 77 8.36 9.49 5.83
C LEU A 77 9.79 9.24 6.32
N SER A 78 9.95 8.48 7.41
CA SER A 78 11.26 8.12 7.97
C SER A 78 11.81 6.79 7.44
N HIS A 79 10.99 6.03 6.71
CA HIS A 79 11.39 4.75 6.16
C HIS A 79 12.40 4.92 4.99
N SER A 80 13.39 4.04 4.93
CA SER A 80 14.47 4.10 3.92
C SER A 80 14.02 3.83 2.49
N LEU A 81 12.84 3.23 2.32
CA LEU A 81 12.18 2.99 1.05
C LEU A 81 10.85 3.74 1.02
N PRO A 82 10.38 4.19 -0.16
CA PRO A 82 9.01 4.68 -0.29
C PRO A 82 8.01 3.62 0.21
N VAL A 83 7.00 4.05 0.95
CA VAL A 83 5.92 3.22 1.51
C VAL A 83 4.58 3.79 1.10
#